data_AF-A0A125QHA5-F1
#
_entry.id   AF-A0A125QHA5-F1
#
_cell.length_a   1.000
_cell.length_b   1.000
_cell.length_c   1.000
_cell.angle_alpha   90.00
_cell.angle_beta   90.00
_cell.angle_gamma   90.00
#
_symmetry.space_group_name_H-M   'P 1'
#
loop_
_entity.id
_entity.type
_entity.pdbx_description
1 polymer ?
#
loop_
_entity_poly.entity_id
_entity_poly.type
_entity_poly.pdbx_seq_one_letter_code
_entity_poly.pdbx_strand_id
1 'polypeptide(L)'
;MSARFIAVCCLFFTVTANAQAPRTFSEAKKIAWKLYAPQSTEFYCGCKYTGNRVNLKACGYIPRKNANRAARIEWEHIVPAWQIGHLRQCWQNGGRKNCTRHDEVFKRAEADLHNLVPSIGEVYPRENRF
;
A
#
# COMPACT_ATOMS: atom_id res chain seq x y z
N MET A 1 -17.74 33.65 37.46
CA MET A 1 -16.41 33.19 37.01
C MET A 1 -16.33 33.38 35.52
N SER A 2 -15.44 34.29 35.10
CA SER A 2 -15.46 34.94 33.79
C SER A 2 -15.20 33.94 32.66
N ALA A 3 -16.02 33.97 31.60
CA ALA A 3 -15.84 33.18 30.37
C ALA A 3 -14.43 33.34 29.76
N ARG A 4 -13.70 34.41 30.13
CA ARG A 4 -12.30 34.64 29.81
C ARG A 4 -11.35 33.58 30.42
N PHE A 5 -11.64 33.06 31.62
CA PHE A 5 -10.84 31.99 32.23
C PHE A 5 -11.03 30.63 31.52
N ILE A 6 -12.23 30.36 31.01
CA ILE A 6 -12.53 29.14 30.25
C ILE A 6 -11.83 29.16 28.88
N ALA A 7 -11.86 30.31 28.19
CA ALA A 7 -11.18 30.49 26.91
C ALA A 7 -9.64 30.36 27.01
N VAL A 8 -9.04 30.85 28.10
CA VAL A 8 -7.59 30.71 28.35
C VAL A 8 -7.21 29.25 28.65
N CYS A 9 -8.04 28.47 29.35
CA CYS A 9 -7.78 27.04 29.57
C CYS A 9 -7.82 26.19 28.29
N CYS A 10 -8.67 26.52 27.31
CA CYS A 10 -8.75 25.77 26.05
C CYS A 10 -7.49 25.92 25.16
N LEU A 11 -6.76 27.02 25.29
CA LEU A 11 -5.51 27.26 24.53
C LEU A 11 -4.33 26.40 25.02
N PHE A 12 -4.37 25.86 26.25
CA PHE A 12 -3.33 24.98 26.79
C PHE A 12 -3.53 23.49 26.46
N PHE A 13 -4.65 23.10 25.85
CA PHE A 13 -4.96 21.72 25.46
C PHE A 13 -4.86 21.51 23.94
N THR A 14 -3.77 21.95 23.31
CA THR A 14 -3.48 21.54 21.94
C THR A 14 -3.05 20.07 21.93
N VAL A 15 -3.99 19.15 21.68
CA VAL A 15 -3.70 17.74 21.45
C VAL A 15 -2.94 17.62 20.12
N THR A 16 -1.63 17.35 20.19
CA THR A 16 -0.84 17.06 19.00
C THR A 16 -1.24 15.69 18.47
N ALA A 17 -1.99 15.66 17.35
CA ALA A 17 -2.27 14.42 16.64
C ALA A 17 -1.01 13.94 15.91
N ASN A 18 -0.38 12.87 16.42
CA ASN A 18 0.76 12.24 15.76
C ASN A 18 0.27 11.12 14.82
N ALA A 19 0.31 11.37 13.52
CA ALA A 19 0.11 10.32 12.51
C ALA A 19 1.46 9.62 12.25
N GLN A 20 1.58 8.36 12.64
CA GLN A 20 2.76 7.55 12.32
C GLN A 20 2.57 6.83 10.98
N ALA A 21 3.65 6.74 10.20
CA ALA A 21 3.70 5.91 9.01
C ALA A 21 3.48 4.41 9.36
N PRO A 22 2.90 3.61 8.45
CA PRO A 22 2.76 2.17 8.66
C PRO A 22 4.12 1.51 8.86
N ARG A 23 4.19 0.56 9.80
CA ARG A 23 5.44 -0.14 10.14
C ARG A 23 5.59 -1.46 9.39
N THR A 24 4.47 -1.98 8.87
CA THR A 24 4.44 -3.26 8.15
C THR A 24 3.64 -3.14 6.86
N PHE A 25 3.97 -3.99 5.89
CA PHE A 25 3.20 -4.07 4.63
C PHE A 25 1.72 -4.38 4.86
N SER A 26 1.38 -5.15 5.90
CA SER A 26 -0.02 -5.46 6.24
C SER A 26 -0.78 -4.21 6.71
N GLU A 27 -0.16 -3.39 7.55
CA GLU A 27 -0.71 -2.10 7.97
C GLU A 27 -0.85 -1.14 6.78
N ALA A 28 0.19 -1.06 5.95
CA ALA A 28 0.19 -0.21 4.76
C ALA A 28 -0.98 -0.54 3.84
N LYS A 29 -1.24 -1.83 3.56
CA LYS A 29 -2.40 -2.25 2.76
C LYS A 29 -3.74 -1.85 3.36
N LYS A 30 -3.89 -1.94 4.69
CA LYS A 30 -5.14 -1.54 5.37
C LYS A 30 -5.40 -0.04 5.20
N ILE A 31 -4.35 0.79 5.26
CA ILE A 31 -4.45 2.23 5.05
C ILE A 31 -4.69 2.52 3.56
N ALA A 32 -3.97 1.86 2.68
CA ALA A 32 -4.05 2.08 1.24
C ALA A 32 -5.46 1.80 0.70
N TRP A 33 -6.16 0.78 1.21
CA TRP A 33 -7.58 0.55 0.86
C TRP A 33 -8.48 1.75 1.17
N LYS A 34 -8.25 2.45 2.29
CA LYS A 34 -9.00 3.65 2.64
C LYS A 34 -8.59 4.83 1.76
N LEU A 35 -7.28 4.98 1.51
CA LEU A 35 -6.72 6.07 0.72
C LEU A 35 -7.25 6.04 -0.72
N TYR A 36 -7.33 4.86 -1.33
CA TYR A 36 -7.78 4.71 -2.71
C TYR A 36 -9.30 4.52 -2.87
N ALA A 37 -10.06 4.37 -1.79
CA ALA A 37 -11.52 4.18 -1.86
C ALA A 37 -12.26 5.27 -2.65
N PRO A 38 -11.94 6.58 -2.53
CA PRO A 38 -12.66 7.62 -3.27
C PRO A 38 -12.54 7.49 -4.79
N GLN A 39 -11.35 7.11 -5.29
CA GLN A 39 -11.10 6.97 -6.72
C GLN A 39 -11.43 5.57 -7.25
N SER A 40 -11.16 4.53 -6.45
CA SER A 40 -11.37 3.12 -6.77
C SER A 40 -11.01 2.74 -8.21
N THR A 41 -9.85 3.23 -8.66
CA THR A 41 -9.31 3.04 -10.00
C THR A 41 -7.92 2.44 -9.87
N GLU A 42 -7.65 1.36 -10.60
CA GLU A 42 -6.32 0.76 -10.60
C GLU A 42 -5.35 1.55 -11.50
N PHE A 43 -4.06 1.41 -11.19
CA PHE A 43 -3.01 2.34 -11.58
C PHE A 43 -2.59 2.25 -13.06
N TYR A 44 -2.60 1.06 -13.66
CA TYR A 44 -1.99 0.87 -14.98
C TYR A 44 -2.98 0.96 -16.13
N CYS A 45 -4.12 0.28 -16.02
CA CYS A 45 -5.11 0.20 -17.11
C CYS A 45 -6.34 1.11 -16.86
N GLY A 46 -6.39 1.83 -15.73
CA GLY A 46 -7.49 2.73 -15.38
C GLY A 46 -8.82 2.02 -15.07
N CYS A 47 -8.81 0.72 -14.79
CA CYS A 47 -10.04 -0.02 -14.51
C CYS A 47 -10.64 0.34 -13.15
N LYS A 48 -11.96 0.54 -13.11
CA LYS A 48 -12.69 0.70 -11.83
C LYS A 48 -12.78 -0.64 -11.09
N TYR A 49 -12.69 -0.57 -9.77
CA TYR A 49 -12.86 -1.73 -8.89
C TYR A 49 -13.81 -1.44 -7.74
N THR A 50 -14.45 -2.48 -7.21
CA THR A 50 -15.32 -2.39 -6.03
C THR A 50 -14.84 -3.39 -4.98
N GLY A 51 -14.44 -2.89 -3.81
CA GLY A 51 -13.71 -3.70 -2.84
C GLY A 51 -12.45 -4.26 -3.49
N ASN A 52 -12.35 -5.59 -3.61
CA ASN A 52 -11.21 -6.24 -4.24
C ASN A 52 -11.49 -6.76 -5.67
N ARG A 53 -12.59 -6.38 -6.31
CA ARG A 53 -12.99 -6.93 -7.62
C ARG A 53 -12.92 -5.90 -8.73
N VAL A 54 -12.34 -6.28 -9.85
CA VAL A 54 -12.22 -5.44 -11.05
C VAL A 54 -13.27 -5.88 -12.08
N ASN A 55 -14.00 -4.93 -12.65
CA ASN A 55 -14.87 -5.22 -13.80
C ASN A 55 -14.05 -5.10 -15.10
N LEU A 56 -13.43 -6.20 -15.51
CA LEU A 56 -12.52 -6.24 -16.67
C LEU A 56 -13.23 -5.88 -17.98
N LYS A 57 -14.49 -6.28 -18.14
CA LYS A 57 -15.27 -5.99 -19.34
C LYS A 57 -15.53 -4.49 -19.49
N ALA A 58 -15.77 -3.78 -18.38
CA ALA A 58 -16.07 -2.35 -18.40
C ALA A 58 -14.88 -1.48 -18.89
N CYS A 59 -13.65 -1.92 -18.65
CA CYS A 59 -12.44 -1.24 -19.13
C CYS A 59 -11.79 -1.90 -20.34
N GLY A 60 -12.39 -2.96 -20.89
CA GLY A 60 -11.84 -3.68 -22.05
C GLY A 60 -10.58 -4.49 -21.78
N TYR A 61 -10.25 -4.77 -20.51
CA TYR A 61 -9.09 -5.60 -20.18
C TYR A 61 -9.33 -7.07 -20.55
N ILE A 62 -8.41 -7.67 -21.30
CA ILE A 62 -8.47 -9.07 -21.73
C ILE A 62 -7.41 -9.86 -20.97
N PRO A 63 -7.80 -10.82 -20.10
CA PRO A 63 -6.85 -11.65 -19.39
C PRO A 63 -5.96 -12.48 -20.32
N ARG A 64 -4.66 -12.54 -20.01
CA ARG A 64 -3.68 -13.26 -20.84
C ARG A 64 -3.52 -14.73 -20.46
N LYS A 65 -3.46 -15.04 -19.16
CA LYS A 65 -3.13 -16.36 -18.61
C LYS A 65 -3.97 -16.75 -17.40
N ASN A 66 -4.32 -15.81 -16.52
CA ASN A 66 -5.00 -16.07 -15.27
C ASN A 66 -6.14 -15.08 -15.03
N ALA A 67 -7.30 -15.38 -15.60
CA ALA A 67 -8.52 -14.57 -15.46
C ALA A 67 -8.94 -14.37 -13.99
N ASN A 68 -8.74 -15.38 -13.13
CA ASN A 68 -9.06 -15.28 -11.70
C ASN A 68 -8.19 -14.25 -10.97
N ARG A 69 -6.92 -14.11 -11.40
CA ARG A 69 -6.00 -13.10 -10.88
C ARG A 69 -6.22 -11.74 -11.50
N ALA A 70 -6.60 -11.68 -12.78
CA ALA A 70 -7.01 -10.43 -13.42
C ALA A 70 -8.25 -9.82 -12.75
N ALA A 71 -9.22 -10.63 -12.31
CA ALA A 71 -10.47 -10.16 -11.74
C ALA A 71 -10.37 -9.55 -10.31
N ARG A 72 -9.15 -9.34 -9.78
CA ARG A 72 -8.93 -8.77 -8.45
C ARG A 72 -7.77 -7.79 -8.41
N ILE A 73 -7.81 -6.90 -7.41
CA ILE A 73 -6.70 -5.99 -7.12
C ILE A 73 -5.63 -6.71 -6.31
N GLU A 74 -4.37 -6.48 -6.69
CA GLU A 74 -3.21 -6.78 -5.87
C GLU A 74 -2.46 -5.46 -5.62
N TRP A 75 -1.92 -5.31 -4.40
CA TRP A 75 -1.16 -4.12 -4.04
C TRP A 75 0.24 -4.23 -4.62
N GLU A 76 0.54 -3.32 -5.53
CA GLU A 76 1.76 -3.29 -6.30
C GLU A 76 2.79 -2.34 -5.72
N HIS A 77 4.05 -2.74 -5.77
CA HIS A 77 5.20 -1.94 -5.38
C HIS A 77 5.78 -1.30 -6.64
N ILE A 78 5.58 0.01 -6.88
CA ILE A 78 6.09 0.69 -8.09
C ILE A 78 7.59 0.45 -8.26
N VAL A 79 8.35 0.68 -7.18
CA VAL A 79 9.72 0.23 -7.01
C VAL A 79 9.68 -1.16 -6.36
N PRO A 80 10.06 -2.23 -7.08
CA PRO A 80 9.86 -3.59 -6.60
C PRO A 80 10.58 -3.85 -5.27
N ALA A 81 9.96 -4.66 -4.40
CA ALA A 81 10.59 -5.09 -3.15
C ALA A 81 11.98 -5.72 -3.36
N TRP A 82 12.19 -6.40 -4.49
CA TRP A 82 13.50 -6.95 -4.86
C TRP A 82 14.54 -5.84 -5.05
N GLN A 83 14.22 -4.76 -5.76
CA GLN A 83 15.14 -3.64 -5.95
C GLN A 83 15.51 -2.96 -4.62
N ILE A 84 14.55 -2.89 -3.69
CA ILE A 84 14.76 -2.33 -2.34
C ILE A 84 15.68 -3.21 -1.48
N GLY A 85 15.62 -4.53 -1.65
CA GLY A 85 16.13 -5.47 -0.65
C GLY A 85 17.15 -6.49 -1.09
N HIS A 86 17.31 -6.79 -2.38
CA HIS A 86 18.09 -7.96 -2.82
C HIS A 86 19.56 -7.94 -2.42
N LEU A 87 20.18 -6.76 -2.28
CA LEU A 87 21.57 -6.62 -1.82
C LEU A 87 21.72 -6.75 -0.30
N ARG A 88 20.63 -6.82 0.46
CA ARG A 88 20.68 -6.87 1.94
C ARG A 88 20.98 -8.28 2.41
N GLN A 89 21.71 -8.38 3.53
CA GLN A 89 22.04 -9.67 4.15
C GLN A 89 20.80 -10.49 4.51
N CYS A 90 19.72 -9.84 4.97
CA CYS A 90 18.45 -10.53 5.24
C CYS A 90 17.92 -11.25 4.00
N TRP A 91 18.12 -10.68 2.80
CA TRP A 91 17.60 -11.23 1.57
C TRP A 91 18.45 -12.41 1.10
N GLN A 92 19.76 -12.32 1.26
CA GLN A 92 20.67 -13.43 1.01
C GLN A 92 20.38 -14.61 1.96
N ASN A 93 20.03 -14.32 3.21
CA ASN A 93 19.79 -15.32 4.26
C ASN A 93 18.32 -15.80 4.35
N GLY A 94 17.48 -15.60 3.34
CA GLY A 94 16.08 -16.06 3.36
C GLY A 94 15.05 -15.24 2.58
N GLY A 95 15.52 -14.41 1.64
CA GLY A 95 14.72 -13.63 0.72
C GLY A 95 13.86 -12.56 1.38
N ARG A 96 12.86 -12.07 0.63
CA ARG A 96 11.89 -11.07 1.08
C ARG A 96 11.26 -11.42 2.44
N LYS A 97 10.88 -12.69 2.65
CA LYS A 97 10.24 -13.14 3.89
C LYS A 97 11.13 -12.89 5.11
N ASN A 98 12.43 -13.11 4.99
CA ASN A 98 13.37 -12.86 6.08
C ASN A 98 13.54 -11.35 6.32
N CYS A 99 13.66 -10.55 5.27
CA CYS A 99 13.73 -9.09 5.39
C CYS A 99 12.48 -8.47 6.01
N THR A 100 11.27 -8.88 5.58
CA THR A 100 10.00 -8.41 6.16
C THR A 100 9.89 -8.73 7.66
N ARG A 101 10.60 -9.75 8.15
CA ARG A 101 10.59 -10.13 9.58
C ARG A 101 11.66 -9.41 10.40
N HIS A 102 12.86 -9.24 9.85
CA HIS A 102 14.05 -8.95 10.66
C HIS A 102 14.79 -7.65 10.27
N ASP A 103 14.52 -7.05 9.10
CA ASP A 103 15.16 -5.80 8.69
C ASP A 103 14.17 -4.63 8.78
N GLU A 104 14.33 -3.79 9.80
CA GLU A 104 13.47 -2.63 10.06
C GLU A 104 13.57 -1.54 9.00
N VAL A 105 14.67 -1.46 8.26
CA VAL A 105 14.81 -0.51 7.15
C VAL A 105 14.04 -1.03 5.94
N PHE A 106 14.17 -2.32 5.65
CA PHE A 106 13.40 -2.98 4.60
C PHE A 106 11.89 -2.92 4.88
N LYS A 107 11.45 -3.20 6.11
CA LYS A 107 10.04 -3.13 6.51
C LYS A 107 9.42 -1.76 6.27
N ARG A 108 10.15 -0.69 6.63
CA ARG A 108 9.71 0.70 6.40
C ARG A 108 9.60 1.02 4.92
N ALA A 109 10.60 0.65 4.12
CA ALA A 109 10.58 0.87 2.68
C ALA A 109 9.48 0.06 1.96
N GLU A 110 9.24 -1.19 2.39
CA GLU A 110 8.18 -2.04 1.86
C GLU A 110 6.78 -1.53 2.25
N ALA A 111 6.66 -0.86 3.40
CA ALA A 111 5.40 -0.29 3.89
C ALA A 111 5.12 1.13 3.38
N ASP A 112 6.01 1.72 2.59
CA ASP A 112 5.85 3.09 2.08
C ASP A 112 4.61 3.21 1.18
N LEU A 113 3.65 4.02 1.60
CA LEU A 113 2.40 4.25 0.90
C LEU A 113 2.59 4.98 -0.44
N HIS A 114 3.65 5.75 -0.60
CA HIS A 114 3.97 6.39 -1.88
C HIS A 114 4.39 5.38 -2.95
N ASN A 115 4.89 4.22 -2.52
CA ASN A 115 5.31 3.14 -3.39
C ASN A 115 4.23 2.07 -3.60
N LEU A 116 3.02 2.27 -3.05
CA LEU A 116 1.93 1.28 -3.10
C LEU A 116 0.74 1.77 -3.93
N VAL A 117 0.41 0.99 -4.96
CA VAL A 117 -0.71 1.28 -5.87
C VAL A 117 -1.61 0.06 -6.07
N PRO A 118 -2.92 0.24 -6.27
CA PRO A 118 -3.80 -0.85 -6.67
C PRO A 118 -3.53 -1.21 -8.14
N SER A 119 -3.30 -2.49 -8.42
CA SER A 119 -3.08 -3.00 -9.78
C SER A 119 -3.95 -4.22 -10.06
N ILE A 120 -4.31 -4.43 -11.33
CA ILE A 120 -4.86 -5.71 -11.78
C ILE A 120 -3.83 -6.80 -11.48
N GLY A 121 -4.23 -7.81 -10.69
CA GLY A 121 -3.27 -8.79 -10.20
C GLY A 121 -2.49 -9.49 -11.32
N GLU A 122 -3.07 -9.68 -12.51
CA GLU A 122 -2.37 -10.31 -13.62
C GLU A 122 -1.28 -9.42 -14.25
N VAL A 123 -1.48 -8.10 -14.30
CA VAL A 123 -0.59 -7.13 -14.96
C VAL A 123 0.80 -7.17 -14.33
N TYR A 124 0.87 -7.35 -13.02
CA TYR A 124 2.13 -7.51 -12.31
C TYR A 124 2.32 -8.93 -11.79
N PRO A 125 3.13 -9.78 -12.45
CA PRO A 125 3.59 -11.06 -11.93
C PRO A 125 4.33 -10.90 -10.61
N ARG A 126 4.07 -11.77 -9.63
CA ARG A 126 4.85 -11.79 -8.36
C ARG A 126 6.36 -11.98 -8.55
N GLU A 127 6.76 -12.46 -9.73
CA GLU A 127 8.14 -12.76 -10.11
C GLU A 127 8.76 -11.68 -11.01
N ASN A 128 7.98 -10.68 -11.43
CA ASN A 128 8.54 -9.59 -12.22
C ASN A 128 9.47 -8.75 -11.33
N ARG A 129 10.71 -8.60 -11.84
CA ARG A 129 11.79 -7.78 -11.29
C ARG A 129 12.18 -6.66 -12.26
N PHE A 130 11.35 -6.41 -13.27
CA PHE A 130 11.56 -5.41 -14.31
C PHE A 130 11.24 -4.02 -13.79
#